data_AF-A0A7W1Z558-F1
#
_entry.id   AF-A0A7W1Z558-F1
#
_cell.length_a   1.000
_cell.length_b   1.000
_cell.length_c   1.000
_cell.angle_alpha   90.00
_cell.angle_beta   90.00
_cell.angle_gamma   90.00
#
_symmetry.space_group_name_H-M   'P 1'
#
loop_
_entity.id
_entity.type
_entity.pdbx_description
1 polymer ?
#
loop_
_entity_poly.entity_id
_entity_poly.type
_entity_poly.pdbx_seq_one_letter_code
_entity_poly.pdbx_strand_id
1 'polypeptide(L)'
;MKILLVIFLVFVNGCHSRNIHEDIVPVIHGKVLLRVYLVRHAEAKKNVVHVPWTPEKELDTLTVEGQRQAVAIGNFLKDKGIVAILSSPAGRTRETAKAIGQVIGLKEGYEV
;
A
#
# COMPACT_ATOMS: atom_id res chain seq x y z
N MET A 1 -9.42 1.69 20.06
CA MET A 1 -8.08 1.32 19.58
C MET A 1 -7.84 2.08 18.28
N LYS A 2 -6.79 2.91 18.17
CA LYS A 2 -6.52 3.67 16.94
C LYS A 2 -5.55 2.85 16.08
N ILE A 3 -5.88 2.66 14.80
CA ILE A 3 -5.14 1.79 13.87
C ILE A 3 -4.68 2.63 12.69
N LEU A 4 -3.37 2.68 12.45
CA LEU A 4 -2.75 3.50 11.42
C LEU A 4 -2.28 2.61 10.25
N LEU A 5 -2.63 2.95 9.02
CA LEU A 5 -2.07 2.32 7.83
C LEU A 5 -0.89 3.18 7.35
N VAL A 6 0.30 2.58 7.23
CA VAL A 6 1.50 3.27 6.76
C VAL A 6 2.01 2.55 5.51
N ILE A 7 1.94 3.20 4.36
CA ILE A 7 2.38 2.68 3.06
C ILE A 7 3.76 3.25 2.75
N PHE A 8 4.81 2.52 3.11
CA PHE A 8 6.18 2.82 2.66
C PHE A 8 6.99 1.52 2.48
N LEU A 9 7.43 1.24 1.25
CA LEU A 9 8.83 0.93 0.92
C LEU A 9 8.99 0.79 -0.61
N VAL A 10 9.88 1.58 -1.19
CA VAL A 10 10.54 1.28 -2.46
C VAL A 10 11.73 0.40 -2.12
N PHE A 11 11.73 -0.87 -2.55
CA PHE A 11 12.96 -1.65 -2.59
C PHE A 11 13.17 -2.28 -3.96
N VAL A 12 14.41 -2.13 -4.40
CA VAL A 12 15.01 -2.45 -5.69
C VAL A 12 15.00 -3.97 -5.91
N ASN A 13 14.62 -4.38 -7.12
CA ASN A 13 14.82 -5.68 -7.78
C ASN A 13 14.58 -6.98 -6.98
N GLY A 14 13.62 -7.77 -7.48
CA GLY A 14 13.64 -9.23 -7.38
C GLY A 14 13.06 -9.81 -6.09
N CYS A 15 11.76 -10.11 -6.08
CA CYS A 15 11.25 -11.45 -5.81
C CYS A 15 9.72 -11.44 -5.78
N HIS A 16 9.15 -12.42 -6.47
CA HIS A 16 7.75 -12.78 -6.41
C HIS A 16 7.54 -13.50 -5.06
N SER A 17 6.98 -12.83 -4.05
CA SER A 17 6.67 -13.48 -2.77
C SER A 17 5.23 -13.19 -2.36
N ARG A 18 4.39 -14.22 -2.43
CA ARG A 18 3.10 -14.30 -1.74
C ARG A 18 3.39 -14.52 -0.25
N ASN A 19 3.68 -13.46 0.50
CA ASN A 19 3.83 -13.56 1.95
C ASN A 19 2.91 -12.56 2.64
N ILE A 20 1.68 -13.01 2.88
CA ILE A 20 0.85 -12.44 3.94
C ILE A 20 1.39 -13.10 5.22
N HIS A 21 2.32 -12.44 5.91
CA HIS A 21 2.70 -12.86 7.26
C HIS A 21 1.60 -12.38 8.20
N GLU A 22 0.56 -13.18 8.36
CA GLU A 22 -0.20 -13.19 9.60
C GLU A 22 0.67 -13.93 10.64
N ASP A 23 0.61 -13.48 11.89
CA ASP A 23 1.20 -14.12 13.08
C ASP A 23 2.67 -13.87 13.41
N ILE A 24 3.04 -12.60 13.55
CA ILE A 24 3.95 -12.22 14.64
C ILE A 24 3.17 -11.32 15.60
N VAL A 25 2.47 -11.95 16.54
CA VAL A 25 1.96 -11.25 17.72
C VAL A 25 3.02 -11.43 18.80
N PRO A 26 4.00 -10.50 18.96
CA PRO A 26 4.81 -10.55 20.17
C PRO A 26 3.84 -10.44 21.34
N VAL A 27 4.04 -11.26 22.37
CA VAL A 27 3.27 -11.15 23.62
C VAL A 27 3.62 -9.80 24.25
N ILE A 28 2.88 -8.76 23.88
CA ILE A 28 3.03 -7.43 24.46
C ILE A 28 2.32 -7.47 25.82
N HIS A 29 3.08 -7.57 26.90
CA HIS A 29 2.60 -7.42 28.27
C HIS A 29 2.21 -5.96 28.59
N GLY A 30 1.31 -5.39 27.80
CA GLY A 30 0.87 -4.00 27.90
C GLY A 30 -0.25 -3.66 26.92
N LYS A 31 -0.96 -2.56 27.19
CA LYS A 31 -2.06 -2.06 26.36
C LYS A 31 -1.53 -1.70 24.96
N VAL A 32 -2.02 -2.35 23.91
CA VAL A 32 -1.68 -1.99 22.51
C VAL A 32 -2.27 -0.63 22.19
N LEU A 33 -1.41 0.38 22.09
CA LEU A 33 -1.81 1.77 21.82
C LEU A 33 -2.01 2.05 20.32
N LEU A 34 -1.27 1.35 19.46
CA LEU A 34 -1.27 1.53 18.02
C LEU A 34 -1.06 0.20 17.30
N ARG A 35 -1.83 -0.04 16.25
CA ARG A 35 -1.60 -1.13 15.29
C ARG A 35 -1.24 -0.50 13.95
N VAL A 36 -0.18 -1.00 13.33
CA VAL A 36 0.32 -0.52 12.04
C VAL A 36 0.20 -1.61 10.99
N TYR A 37 -0.35 -1.26 9.83
CA TYR A 37 -0.34 -2.11 8.64
C TYR A 37 0.68 -1.54 7.65
N LEU A 38 1.57 -2.40 7.15
CA LEU A 38 2.56 -2.06 6.13
C LEU A 38 2.11 -2.67 4.80
N VAL A 39 2.01 -1.84 3.77
CA VAL A 39 1.54 -2.26 2.44
C VAL A 39 2.55 -1.83 1.39
N ARG A 40 2.95 -2.77 0.53
CA ARG A 40 3.72 -2.47 -0.69
C ARG A 40 2.79 -1.85 -1.74
N HIS A 41 3.29 -0.92 -2.55
CA HIS A 41 2.53 -0.44 -3.70
C HIS A 41 2.06 -1.61 -4.58
N ALA A 42 0.88 -1.47 -5.17
CA ALA A 42 0.38 -2.42 -6.15
C ALA A 42 1.22 -2.39 -7.44
N GLU A 43 0.96 -3.32 -8.36
CA GLU A 43 1.70 -3.42 -9.61
C GLU A 43 1.73 -2.09 -10.39
N ALA A 44 2.93 -1.58 -10.64
CA ALA A 44 3.16 -0.40 -11.45
C ALA A 44 3.54 -0.77 -12.89
N LYS A 45 3.36 0.16 -13.83
CA LYS A 45 3.80 0.00 -15.23
C LYS A 45 5.30 -0.33 -15.33
N LYS A 46 6.13 0.19 -14.42
CA LYS A 46 7.55 -0.16 -14.29
C LYS A 46 7.82 -1.63 -13.93
N ASN A 47 6.85 -2.33 -13.33
CA ASN A 47 7.02 -3.72 -12.90
C ASN A 47 6.72 -4.73 -14.02
N VAL A 48 6.04 -4.30 -15.07
CA VAL A 48 5.72 -5.14 -16.23
C VAL A 48 6.60 -4.76 -17.41
N VAL A 49 6.57 -5.59 -18.46
CA VAL A 49 7.26 -5.25 -19.71
C VAL A 49 6.66 -3.96 -20.27
N HIS A 50 7.51 -2.96 -20.43
CA HIS A 50 7.15 -1.66 -20.97
C HIS A 50 8.05 -1.33 -22.17
N VAL A 51 7.60 -0.41 -23.01
CA VAL A 51 8.44 0.06 -24.12
C VAL A 51 9.63 0.85 -23.57
N PRO A 52 10.84 0.73 -24.15
CA PRO A 52 12.03 1.39 -23.61
C PRO A 52 11.93 2.92 -23.51
N TRP A 53 11.09 3.54 -24.34
CA TRP A 53 10.88 4.99 -24.42
C TRP A 53 9.69 5.50 -23.59
N THR A 54 9.06 4.67 -22.76
CA THR A 54 8.00 5.14 -21.86
C THR A 54 8.59 6.15 -20.85
N PRO A 55 7.98 7.34 -20.69
CA PRO A 55 8.44 8.31 -19.71
C PRO A 55 8.42 7.75 -18.28
N GLU A 56 9.44 8.07 -17.47
CA GLU A 56 9.57 7.59 -16.08
C GLU A 56 8.33 7.92 -15.23
N LYS A 57 7.74 9.11 -15.45
CA LYS A 57 6.51 9.52 -14.77
C LYS A 57 5.32 8.61 -15.10
N GLU A 58 5.25 8.10 -16.32
CA GLU A 58 4.22 7.15 -16.71
C GLU A 58 4.52 5.75 -16.12
N LEU A 59 5.79 5.35 -16.08
CA LEU A 59 6.21 4.09 -15.44
C LEU A 59 5.88 4.05 -13.95
N ASP A 60 5.85 5.22 -13.28
CA ASP A 60 5.47 5.39 -11.89
C ASP A 60 3.94 5.52 -11.67
N THR A 61 3.15 4.85 -12.49
CA THR A 61 1.69 4.71 -12.32
C THR A 61 1.30 3.24 -12.23
N LEU A 62 0.14 2.94 -11.64
CA LEU A 62 -0.40 1.58 -11.54
C LEU A 62 -0.86 1.05 -12.89
N THR A 63 -0.73 -0.26 -13.07
CA THR A 63 -1.43 -0.97 -14.14
C THR A 63 -2.92 -1.12 -13.79
N VAL A 64 -3.73 -1.58 -14.75
CA VAL A 64 -5.12 -1.97 -14.46
C VAL A 64 -5.18 -3.07 -13.40
N GLU A 65 -4.23 -3.99 -13.42
CA GLU A 65 -4.14 -5.05 -12.41
C GLU A 65 -3.66 -4.51 -11.06
N GLY A 66 -2.71 -3.58 -11.05
CA GLY A 66 -2.32 -2.85 -9.85
C GLY A 66 -3.50 -2.12 -9.20
N GLN A 67 -4.36 -1.49 -9.99
CA GLN A 67 -5.57 -0.86 -9.46
C GLN A 67 -6.51 -1.87 -8.79
N ARG A 68 -6.69 -3.05 -9.40
CA ARG A 68 -7.50 -4.13 -8.81
C ARG A 68 -6.91 -4.67 -7.51
N GLN A 69 -5.59 -4.85 -7.47
CA GLN A 69 -4.86 -5.24 -6.26
C GLN A 69 -5.07 -4.22 -5.13
N ALA A 70 -4.94 -2.92 -5.43
CA ALA A 70 -5.15 -1.86 -4.45
C ALA A 70 -6.59 -1.83 -3.90
N VAL A 71 -7.58 -2.05 -4.78
CA VAL A 71 -8.99 -2.19 -4.37
C VAL A 71 -9.20 -3.43 -3.49
N ALA A 72 -8.58 -4.56 -3.82
CA ALA A 72 -8.66 -5.78 -3.02
C ALA A 72 -8.07 -5.57 -1.61
N ILE A 73 -6.96 -4.85 -1.50
CA ILE A 73 -6.38 -4.44 -0.21
C ILE A 73 -7.35 -3.53 0.55
N GLY A 74 -7.95 -2.55 -0.13
CA GLY A 74 -8.98 -1.70 0.48
C GLY A 74 -10.14 -2.50 1.06
N ASN A 75 -10.64 -3.51 0.34
CA ASN A 75 -11.71 -4.38 0.82
C ASN A 75 -11.28 -5.18 2.05
N PHE A 76 -10.05 -5.70 2.08
CA PHE A 76 -9.52 -6.40 3.24
C PHE A 76 -9.40 -5.48 4.49
N LEU A 77 -9.06 -4.21 4.28
CA LEU A 77 -8.85 -3.25 5.36
C LEU A 77 -10.12 -2.55 5.88
N LYS A 78 -11.23 -2.63 5.13
CA LYS A 78 -12.48 -1.91 5.40
C LYS A 78 -12.97 -2.04 6.84
N ASP A 79 -12.94 -3.25 7.40
CA ASP A 79 -13.46 -3.54 8.73
C ASP A 79 -12.36 -3.57 9.81
N LYS A 80 -11.13 -3.17 9.46
CA LYS A 80 -9.98 -3.17 10.38
C LYS A 80 -9.83 -1.87 11.17
N GLY A 81 -10.76 -0.92 11.03
CA GLY A 81 -10.77 0.33 11.82
C GLY A 81 -9.59 1.25 11.53
N ILE A 82 -9.10 1.27 10.29
CA ILE A 82 -8.04 2.18 9.84
C ILE A 82 -8.51 3.63 10.05
N VAL A 83 -7.66 4.48 10.63
CA VAL A 83 -7.98 5.90 10.89
C VAL A 83 -7.14 6.88 10.10
N ALA A 84 -6.07 6.41 9.46
CA ALA A 84 -5.20 7.24 8.63
C ALA A 84 -4.39 6.39 7.65
N ILE A 85 -4.06 6.99 6.50
CA ILE A 85 -3.20 6.43 5.46
C ILE A 85 -2.03 7.39 5.25
N LEU A 86 -0.80 6.88 5.40
CA LEU A 86 0.43 7.58 5.05
C LEU A 86 1.01 6.93 3.79
N SER A 87 1.59 7.70 2.87
CA SER A 87 2.24 7.13 1.69
C SER A 87 3.56 7.81 1.31
N SER A 88 4.40 7.07 0.60
CA SER A 88 5.62 7.59 -0.03
C SER A 88 5.31 8.52 -1.20
N PRO A 89 6.19 9.50 -1.50
CA PRO A 89 5.93 10.48 -2.55
C PRO A 89 5.86 9.90 -3.96
N ALA A 90 6.25 8.64 -4.20
CA ALA A 90 6.17 8.01 -5.52
C ALA A 90 4.71 7.94 -6.06
N GLY A 91 4.54 8.09 -7.37
CA GLY A 91 3.23 8.08 -8.02
C GLY A 91 2.47 6.78 -7.75
N ARG A 92 3.13 5.63 -7.91
CA ARG A 92 2.53 4.30 -7.67
C ARG A 92 2.09 4.07 -6.23
N THR A 93 2.79 4.65 -5.24
CA THR A 93 2.40 4.54 -3.83
C THR A 93 1.19 5.41 -3.53
N ARG A 94 1.15 6.64 -4.06
CA ARG A 94 -0.01 7.54 -3.96
C ARG A 94 -1.25 6.95 -4.62
N GLU A 95 -1.11 6.37 -5.82
CA GLU A 95 -2.23 5.72 -6.52
C GLU A 95 -2.75 4.51 -5.74
N THR A 96 -1.86 3.70 -5.18
CA THR A 96 -2.24 2.59 -4.29
C THR A 96 -2.99 3.10 -3.06
N ALA A 97 -2.44 4.11 -2.37
CA ALA A 97 -3.03 4.73 -1.19
C ALA A 97 -4.40 5.33 -1.48
N LYS A 98 -4.53 6.03 -2.61
CA LYS A 98 -5.79 6.63 -3.07
C LYS A 98 -6.85 5.57 -3.35
N ALA A 99 -6.49 4.49 -4.05
CA ALA A 99 -7.41 3.40 -4.36
C ALA A 99 -7.91 2.70 -3.08
N ILE A 100 -7.01 2.42 -2.13
CA ILE A 100 -7.38 1.88 -0.81
C ILE A 100 -8.31 2.86 -0.07
N GLY A 101 -7.92 4.14 -0.02
CA GLY A 101 -8.68 5.20 0.64
C GLY A 101 -10.10 5.35 0.11
N GLN A 102 -10.30 5.24 -1.21
CA GLN A 102 -11.62 5.25 -1.83
C GLN A 102 -12.54 4.12 -1.33
N VAL A 103 -12.00 2.93 -1.07
CA VAL A 103 -12.77 1.78 -0.56
C VAL A 103 -13.14 1.95 0.90
N ILE A 104 -12.20 2.45 1.72
CA ILE A 104 -12.38 2.55 3.18
C ILE A 104 -12.92 3.92 3.64
N GLY A 105 -13.19 4.84 2.71
CA GLY A 105 -13.75 6.16 3.01
C GLY A 105 -12.73 7.15 3.61
N LEU A 106 -11.44 6.98 3.34
CA LEU A 106 -10.38 7.86 3.83
C LEU A 106 -9.63 8.54 2.68
N LYS A 107 -9.15 9.75 2.93
CA LYS A 107 -8.17 10.41 2.07
C LYS A 107 -6.76 10.14 2.59
N GLU A 108 -5.79 10.13 1.69
CA GLU A 108 -4.39 10.13 2.06
C GLU A 108 -4.08 11.39 2.87
N GLY A 109 -3.51 11.22 4.07
CA GLY A 109 -3.43 12.28 5.07
C GLY A 109 -2.10 13.03 5.09
N TYR A 110 -1.00 12.38 4.72
CA TYR A 110 0.35 12.96 4.77
C TYR A 110 1.27 12.31 3.73
N GLU A 111 1.94 13.17 2.96
CA GLU A 111 3.13 12.82 2.18
C GLU A 111 4.33 12.86 3.14
N VAL A 112 5.08 11.77 3.27
CA VAL A 112 6.26 11.67 4.16
C VAL A 112 7.54 11.59 3.36
#